data_AF-A0A1Q7XSB1-F1
#
_entry.id   AF-A0A1Q7XSB1-F1
#
_cell.length_a   1.000
_cell.length_b   1.000
_cell.length_c   1.000
_cell.angle_alpha   90.00
_cell.angle_beta   90.00
_cell.angle_gamma   90.00
#
_symmetry.space_group_name_H-M   'P 1'
#
loop_
_entity.id
_entity.type
_entity.pdbx_description
1 polymer ?
#
loop_
_entity_poly.entity_id
_entity_poly.type
_entity_poly.pdbx_seq_one_letter_code
_entity_poly.pdbx_strand_id
1 'polypeptide(L)'
;MVLYGNVQDSDMRRVLTYVVENGERFDAGVRLDCLEALKAVSRDQQVRQALIAAARKDQNPAVRMKALESLREAASDDDVRQALLDALENDSNPGVRVEAVNVLVGSLQHRESEEMAADATTAVQADRPEEAQSVERVVRALEQLQHRDPSRYVRLRSAAALRQIGPREVQ
;
A
#
# COMPACT_ATOMS: atom_id res chain seq x y z
N MET A 1 8.67 -23.69 -14.05
CA MET A 1 9.92 -23.55 -13.25
C MET A 1 9.52 -23.62 -11.79
N VAL A 2 10.18 -24.42 -10.97
CA VAL A 2 9.92 -24.50 -9.52
C VAL A 2 11.17 -24.03 -8.80
N LEU A 3 11.05 -22.97 -8.01
CA LEU A 3 12.11 -22.41 -7.17
C LEU A 3 11.89 -22.86 -5.73
N TYR A 4 12.93 -23.39 -5.09
CA TYR A 4 12.91 -23.76 -3.68
C TYR A 4 13.94 -22.93 -2.92
N GLY A 5 13.56 -22.42 -1.75
CA GLY A 5 14.48 -21.74 -0.85
C GLY A 5 13.75 -20.86 0.16
N ASN A 6 14.52 -20.08 0.91
CA ASN A 6 14.02 -19.24 1.98
C ASN A 6 14.06 -17.77 1.55
N VAL A 7 12.97 -17.02 1.72
CA VAL A 7 12.91 -15.59 1.37
C VAL A 7 13.81 -14.71 2.24
N GLN A 8 14.34 -15.23 3.35
CA GLN A 8 15.35 -14.53 4.16
C GLN A 8 16.74 -14.54 3.48
N ASP A 9 16.98 -15.49 2.59
CA ASP A 9 18.21 -15.56 1.79
C ASP A 9 18.27 -14.38 0.79
N SER A 10 19.38 -13.65 0.77
CA SER A 10 19.58 -12.53 -0.15
C SER A 10 19.54 -12.96 -1.62
N ASP A 11 20.04 -14.16 -1.95
CA ASP A 11 20.05 -14.63 -3.33
C ASP A 11 18.65 -15.03 -3.78
N MET A 12 17.86 -15.64 -2.89
CA MET A 12 16.45 -15.89 -3.16
C MET A 12 15.70 -14.57 -3.37
N ARG A 13 15.91 -13.56 -2.52
CA ARG A 13 15.31 -12.23 -2.70
C ARG A 13 15.68 -11.59 -4.02
N ARG A 14 16.94 -11.69 -4.44
CA ARG A 14 17.39 -11.17 -5.74
C ARG A 14 16.68 -11.85 -6.91
N VAL A 15 16.50 -13.16 -6.87
CA VAL A 15 15.78 -13.89 -7.91
C VAL A 15 14.31 -13.46 -7.98
N LEU A 16 13.63 -13.42 -6.82
CA LEU A 16 12.21 -13.05 -6.76
C LEU A 16 11.98 -11.59 -7.19
N THR A 17 12.81 -10.66 -6.72
CA THR A 17 12.74 -9.24 -7.12
C THR A 17 13.01 -9.06 -8.61
N TYR A 18 13.99 -9.77 -9.16
CA TYR A 18 14.27 -9.75 -10.60
C TYR A 18 13.06 -10.18 -11.44
N VAL A 19 12.35 -11.25 -11.03
CA VAL A 19 11.14 -11.71 -11.73
C VAL A 19 10.04 -10.64 -11.72
N VAL A 20 9.85 -9.99 -10.57
CA VAL A 20 8.84 -8.95 -10.36
C VAL A 20 9.17 -7.69 -11.19
N GLU A 21 10.43 -7.24 -11.17
CA GLU A 21 10.88 -6.03 -11.88
C GLU A 21 10.90 -6.21 -13.41
N ASN A 22 11.15 -7.43 -13.88
CA ASN A 22 11.22 -7.76 -15.30
C ASN A 22 9.93 -8.44 -15.77
N GLY A 23 8.79 -7.90 -15.34
CA GLY A 23 7.52 -8.62 -15.42
C GLY A 23 7.07 -9.01 -16.83
N GLU A 24 7.50 -8.28 -17.86
CA GLU A 24 7.21 -8.60 -19.27
C GLU A 24 7.82 -9.92 -19.74
N ARG A 25 8.80 -10.46 -19.01
CA ARG A 25 9.51 -11.70 -19.34
C ARG A 25 8.93 -12.94 -18.69
N PHE A 26 7.94 -12.78 -17.81
CA PHE A 26 7.39 -13.85 -16.99
C PHE A 26 5.87 -13.81 -17.01
N ASP A 27 5.20 -14.95 -16.84
CA ASP A 27 3.75 -15.00 -16.74
C ASP A 27 3.26 -14.32 -15.46
N ALA A 28 2.06 -13.73 -15.51
CA ALA A 28 1.48 -13.03 -14.36
C ALA A 28 1.35 -13.92 -13.12
N GLY A 29 1.05 -15.22 -13.30
CA GLY A 29 0.99 -16.18 -12.20
C GLY A 29 2.32 -16.31 -11.45
N VAL A 30 3.43 -16.42 -12.18
CA VAL A 30 4.77 -16.51 -11.56
C VAL A 30 5.11 -15.23 -10.79
N ARG A 31 4.73 -14.07 -11.32
CA ARG A 31 4.93 -12.79 -10.64
C ARG A 31 4.10 -12.69 -9.37
N LEU A 32 2.84 -13.14 -9.40
CA LEU A 32 1.97 -13.21 -8.22
C LEU A 32 2.57 -14.10 -7.12
N ASP A 33 3.08 -15.28 -7.48
CA ASP A 33 3.74 -16.19 -6.53
C ASP A 33 4.99 -15.53 -5.90
N CYS A 34 5.77 -14.79 -6.71
CA CYS A 34 6.93 -14.06 -6.21
C CYS A 34 6.52 -12.92 -5.25
N LEU A 35 5.47 -12.17 -5.56
CA LEU A 35 4.94 -11.13 -4.68
C LEU A 35 4.46 -11.70 -3.35
N GLU A 36 3.74 -12.84 -3.38
CA GLU A 36 3.31 -13.53 -2.16
C GLU A 36 4.49 -13.92 -1.29
N ALA A 37 5.54 -14.51 -1.88
CA ALA A 37 6.74 -14.89 -1.14
C ALA A 37 7.45 -13.67 -0.53
N LEU A 38 7.54 -12.56 -1.27
CA LEU A 38 8.24 -11.34 -0.86
C LEU A 38 7.50 -10.54 0.24
N LYS A 39 6.19 -10.75 0.42
CA LYS A 39 5.35 -10.00 1.38
C LYS A 39 5.92 -10.00 2.81
N ALA A 40 6.46 -11.14 3.26
CA ALA A 40 7.01 -11.29 4.61
C ALA A 40 8.28 -10.47 4.88
N VAL A 41 8.94 -9.97 3.83
CA VAL A 41 10.19 -9.20 3.90
C VAL A 41 10.06 -7.84 3.20
N SER A 42 8.84 -7.32 3.08
CA SER A 42 8.54 -6.04 2.40
C SER A 42 9.20 -4.82 3.03
N ARG A 43 9.69 -4.91 4.28
CA ARG A 43 10.49 -3.86 4.94
C ARG A 43 11.94 -3.81 4.45
N ASP A 44 12.44 -4.87 3.80
CA ASP A 44 13.74 -4.82 3.14
C ASP A 44 13.71 -3.80 1.98
N GLN A 45 14.76 -3.00 1.85
CA GLN A 45 14.79 -1.90 0.89
C GLN A 45 14.70 -2.38 -0.57
N GLN A 46 15.44 -3.44 -0.93
CA GLN A 46 15.44 -3.96 -2.30
C GLN A 46 14.05 -4.53 -2.63
N VAL A 47 13.48 -5.30 -1.70
CA VAL A 47 12.14 -5.88 -1.86
C VAL A 47 11.10 -4.78 -2.01
N ARG A 48 11.13 -3.77 -1.14
CA ARG A 48 10.18 -2.64 -1.17
C ARG A 48 10.19 -1.91 -2.51
N GLN A 49 11.36 -1.63 -3.06
CA GLN A 49 11.49 -0.96 -4.35
C GLN A 49 10.95 -1.82 -5.51
N ALA A 50 11.19 -3.13 -5.49
CA ALA A 50 10.62 -4.05 -6.48
C ALA A 50 9.08 -4.11 -6.39
N LEU A 51 8.52 -4.15 -5.17
CA LEU A 51 7.08 -4.10 -4.95
C LEU A 51 6.47 -2.78 -5.44
N ILE A 52 7.10 -1.63 -5.17
CA ILE A 52 6.67 -0.32 -5.68
C ILE A 52 6.70 -0.30 -7.22
N ALA A 53 7.77 -0.84 -7.83
CA ALA A 53 7.89 -0.91 -9.28
C ALA A 53 6.76 -1.72 -9.90
N ALA A 54 6.44 -2.89 -9.33
CA ALA A 54 5.32 -3.72 -9.76
C ALA A 54 3.97 -3.02 -9.59
N ALA A 55 3.73 -2.39 -8.44
CA ALA A 55 2.51 -1.65 -8.15
C ALA A 55 2.26 -0.51 -9.16
N ARG A 56 3.32 0.15 -9.64
CA ARG A 56 3.22 1.27 -10.59
C ARG A 56 3.14 0.83 -12.06
N LYS A 57 3.85 -0.23 -12.44
CA LYS A 57 4.19 -0.49 -13.85
C LYS A 57 3.70 -1.83 -14.39
N ASP A 58 3.31 -2.78 -13.55
CA ASP A 58 2.90 -4.09 -14.06
C ASP A 58 1.66 -3.97 -14.96
N GLN A 59 1.67 -4.60 -16.12
CA GLN A 59 0.57 -4.52 -17.08
C GLN A 59 -0.70 -5.20 -16.56
N ASN A 60 -0.58 -6.19 -15.68
CA ASN A 60 -1.69 -6.94 -15.11
C ASN A 60 -2.19 -6.28 -13.80
N PRO A 61 -3.47 -5.84 -13.74
CA PRO A 61 -4.00 -5.20 -12.53
C PRO A 61 -4.00 -6.11 -11.30
N ALA A 62 -4.08 -7.44 -11.46
CA ALA A 62 -3.98 -8.37 -10.34
C ALA A 62 -2.59 -8.34 -9.69
N VAL A 63 -1.54 -8.20 -10.49
CA VAL A 63 -0.16 -8.08 -10.00
C VAL A 63 0.03 -6.73 -9.30
N ARG A 64 -0.49 -5.63 -9.88
CA ARG A 64 -0.45 -4.31 -9.22
C ARG A 64 -1.17 -4.32 -7.88
N MET A 65 -2.39 -4.87 -7.81
CA MET A 65 -3.13 -5.05 -6.56
C MET A 65 -2.33 -5.84 -5.54
N LYS A 66 -1.77 -6.99 -5.95
CA LYS A 66 -1.00 -7.85 -5.04
C LYS A 66 0.26 -7.17 -4.52
N ALA A 67 0.91 -6.35 -5.34
CA ALA A 67 2.07 -5.57 -4.95
C ALA A 67 1.72 -4.52 -3.88
N LEU A 68 0.60 -3.80 -4.05
CA LEU A 68 0.09 -2.87 -3.03
C LEU A 68 -0.26 -3.58 -1.72
N GLU A 69 -0.93 -4.73 -1.79
CA GLU A 69 -1.27 -5.54 -0.61
C GLU A 69 0.01 -5.99 0.13
N SER A 70 1.05 -6.35 -0.61
CA SER A 70 2.34 -6.81 -0.07
C SER A 70 3.13 -5.70 0.62
N LEU A 71 2.85 -4.44 0.29
CA LEU A 71 3.45 -3.25 0.88
C LEU A 71 2.81 -2.80 2.20
N ARG A 72 1.76 -3.48 2.68
CA ARG A 72 0.99 -3.10 3.89
C ARG A 72 1.87 -2.87 5.12
N GLU A 73 2.81 -3.77 5.39
CA GLU A 73 3.71 -3.69 6.55
C GLU A 73 4.78 -2.59 6.44
N ALA A 74 4.90 -1.98 5.26
CA ALA A 74 5.82 -0.89 4.95
C ALA A 74 5.06 0.41 4.58
N ALA A 75 3.75 0.51 4.82
CA ALA A 75 2.95 1.68 4.46
C ALA A 75 3.32 2.97 5.22
N SER A 76 4.12 2.86 6.29
CA SER A 76 4.72 4.01 6.99
C SER A 76 5.91 4.61 6.23
N ASP A 77 6.50 3.92 5.26
CA ASP A 77 7.56 4.43 4.40
C ASP A 77 7.00 5.42 3.36
N ASP A 78 7.70 6.53 3.13
CA ASP A 78 7.21 7.63 2.31
C ASP A 78 7.10 7.26 0.83
N ASP A 79 8.04 6.45 0.29
CA ASP A 79 7.99 6.00 -1.09
C ASP A 79 6.78 5.08 -1.32
N VAL A 80 6.49 4.23 -0.34
CA VAL A 80 5.32 3.34 -0.35
C VAL A 80 4.03 4.14 -0.29
N ARG A 81 3.96 5.13 0.61
CA ARG A 81 2.80 6.00 0.72
C ARG A 81 2.56 6.77 -0.57
N GLN A 82 3.61 7.28 -1.20
CA GLN A 82 3.50 7.95 -2.49
C GLN A 82 3.00 6.98 -3.57
N ALA A 83 3.52 5.76 -3.63
CA ALA A 83 3.05 4.76 -4.58
C ALA A 83 1.57 4.38 -4.36
N LEU A 84 1.12 4.30 -3.11
CA LEU A 84 -0.28 4.07 -2.76
C LEU A 84 -1.18 5.23 -3.19
N LEU A 85 -0.76 6.48 -2.95
CA LEU A 85 -1.48 7.67 -3.41
C LEU A 85 -1.53 7.76 -4.94
N ASP A 86 -0.42 7.48 -5.62
CA ASP A 86 -0.36 7.45 -7.08
C ASP A 86 -1.35 6.43 -7.64
N ALA A 87 -1.38 5.23 -7.06
CA ALA A 87 -2.31 4.18 -7.47
C ALA A 87 -3.77 4.55 -7.17
N LEU A 88 -4.04 5.14 -6.00
CA LEU A 88 -5.35 5.61 -5.59
C LEU A 88 -5.92 6.64 -6.57
N GLU A 89 -5.11 7.59 -7.03
CA GLU A 89 -5.55 8.70 -7.87
C GLU A 89 -5.56 8.36 -9.36
N ASN A 90 -4.60 7.54 -9.82
CA ASN A 90 -4.28 7.45 -11.24
C ASN A 90 -4.38 6.04 -11.85
N ASP A 91 -4.54 4.97 -11.06
CA ASP A 91 -4.64 3.62 -11.66
C ASP A 91 -5.93 3.50 -12.49
N SER A 92 -5.81 2.97 -13.71
CA SER A 92 -6.95 2.79 -14.61
C SER A 92 -7.95 1.75 -14.10
N ASN A 93 -7.49 0.77 -13.31
CA ASN A 93 -8.30 -0.31 -12.79
C ASN A 93 -8.91 0.08 -11.41
N PRO A 94 -10.25 0.05 -11.26
CA PRO A 94 -10.89 0.43 -10.00
C PRO A 94 -10.58 -0.52 -8.84
N GLY A 95 -10.22 -1.78 -9.10
CA GLY A 95 -9.79 -2.73 -8.07
C GLY A 95 -8.46 -2.33 -7.44
N VAL A 96 -7.50 -1.85 -8.26
CA VAL A 96 -6.22 -1.33 -7.77
C VAL A 96 -6.43 -0.09 -6.90
N ARG A 97 -7.28 0.85 -7.35
CA ARG A 97 -7.61 2.04 -6.55
C ARG A 97 -8.23 1.67 -5.21
N VAL A 98 -9.13 0.69 -5.18
CA VAL A 98 -9.73 0.18 -3.93
C VAL A 98 -8.69 -0.47 -3.01
N GLU A 99 -7.77 -1.26 -3.55
CA GLU A 99 -6.71 -1.85 -2.72
C GLU A 99 -5.83 -0.76 -2.11
N ALA A 100 -5.50 0.29 -2.86
CA ALA A 100 -4.81 1.46 -2.33
C ALA A 100 -5.57 2.12 -1.17
N VAL A 101 -6.89 2.32 -1.29
CA VAL A 101 -7.74 2.81 -0.17
C VAL A 101 -7.60 1.90 1.05
N ASN A 102 -7.72 0.58 0.86
CA ASN A 102 -7.71 -0.38 1.96
C ASN A 102 -6.37 -0.43 2.70
N VAL A 103 -5.25 -0.33 1.97
CA VAL A 103 -3.92 -0.30 2.58
C VAL A 103 -3.69 1.02 3.31
N LEU A 104 -4.02 2.16 2.70
CA LEU A 104 -3.86 3.48 3.33
C LEU A 104 -4.68 3.59 4.62
N VAL A 105 -5.97 3.27 4.58
CA VAL A 105 -6.84 3.31 5.77
C VAL A 105 -6.34 2.37 6.86
N GLY A 106 -5.97 1.14 6.51
CA GLY A 106 -5.45 0.18 7.47
C GLY A 106 -4.16 0.68 8.15
N SER A 107 -3.28 1.34 7.40
CA SER A 107 -2.04 1.91 7.96
C SER A 107 -2.30 3.04 8.98
N LEU A 108 -3.33 3.86 8.75
CA LEU A 108 -3.72 4.95 9.65
C LEU A 108 -4.31 4.39 10.95
N GLN A 109 -5.19 3.39 10.84
CA GLN A 109 -5.82 2.75 11.99
C GLN A 109 -4.83 1.98 12.86
N HIS A 110 -3.86 1.29 12.24
CA HIS A 110 -2.82 0.60 12.98
C HIS A 110 -1.99 1.58 13.81
N ARG A 111 -1.63 2.72 13.22
CA ARG A 111 -0.89 3.79 13.91
C ARG A 111 -1.69 4.39 15.07
N GLU A 112 -2.96 4.75 14.86
CA GLU A 112 -3.82 5.26 15.93
C GLU A 112 -3.90 4.26 17.10
N SER A 113 -3.94 2.96 16.79
CA SER A 113 -3.95 1.91 17.81
C SER A 113 -2.63 1.82 18.57
N GLU A 114 -1.48 1.97 17.88
CA GLU A 114 -0.16 2.01 18.50
C GLU A 114 0.02 3.25 19.39
N GLU A 115 -0.44 4.42 18.95
CA GLU A 115 -0.40 5.68 19.71
C GLU A 115 -1.26 5.60 20.97
N MET A 116 -2.49 5.07 20.87
CA MET A 116 -3.38 4.87 22.02
C MET A 116 -2.82 3.86 23.04
N ALA A 117 -2.05 2.87 22.59
CA ALA A 117 -1.42 1.89 23.47
C ALA A 117 -0.19 2.43 24.22
N ALA A 118 0.37 3.56 23.77
CA ALA A 118 1.66 4.08 24.23
C ALA A 118 1.60 5.15 25.36
N ASP A 119 0.47 5.33 26.04
CA ASP A 119 0.18 6.59 26.76
C ASP A 119 1.01 6.92 28.05
N ALA A 120 1.17 8.24 28.26
CA ALA A 120 1.66 9.05 29.39
C ALA A 120 3.17 9.43 29.55
N THR A 121 4.17 8.72 29.00
CA THR A 121 5.59 9.13 29.21
C THR A 121 6.26 9.78 27.99
N THR A 122 5.65 9.68 26.81
CA THR A 122 6.31 10.06 25.54
C THR A 122 5.55 11.11 24.72
N ALA A 123 4.63 11.87 25.36
CA ALA A 123 3.84 12.95 24.74
C ALA A 123 4.64 14.12 24.14
N VAL A 124 5.96 13.99 23.97
CA VAL A 124 6.87 14.95 23.36
C VAL A 124 6.98 14.76 21.82
N GLN A 125 6.31 13.78 21.22
CA GLN A 125 6.41 13.53 19.76
C GLN A 125 5.14 13.84 18.93
N ALA A 126 4.11 14.44 19.53
CA ALA A 126 2.81 14.71 18.89
C ALA A 126 2.81 15.89 17.88
N ASP A 127 3.97 16.36 17.42
CA ASP A 127 4.07 17.53 16.54
C ASP A 127 5.08 17.32 15.40
N ARG A 128 4.94 16.21 14.66
CA ARG A 128 5.62 16.07 13.36
C ARG A 128 4.70 16.59 12.26
N PRO A 129 4.91 17.84 11.78
CA PRO A 129 4.04 18.46 10.77
C PRO A 129 3.94 17.65 9.47
N GLU A 130 4.94 16.83 9.17
CA GLU A 130 4.97 15.94 7.99
C GLU A 130 3.93 14.81 8.07
N GLU A 131 3.64 14.31 9.27
CA GLU A 131 2.67 13.24 9.49
C GLU A 131 1.24 13.76 9.35
N ALA A 132 0.94 14.92 9.95
CA ALA A 132 -0.35 15.58 9.82
C ALA A 132 -0.64 15.91 8.34
N GLN A 133 0.37 16.42 7.61
CA GLN A 133 0.28 16.64 6.16
C GLN A 133 0.04 15.35 5.38
N SER A 134 0.65 14.24 5.80
CA SER A 134 0.47 12.95 5.14
C SER A 134 -0.96 12.42 5.29
N VAL A 135 -1.54 12.52 6.50
CA VAL A 135 -2.94 12.15 6.73
C VAL A 135 -3.88 13.07 5.93
N GLU A 136 -3.62 14.37 5.94
CA GLU A 136 -4.42 15.34 5.19
C GLU A 136 -4.41 15.06 3.68
N ARG A 137 -3.27 14.67 3.11
CA ARG A 137 -3.17 14.26 1.70
C ARG A 137 -4.08 13.06 1.40
N VAL A 138 -4.08 12.04 2.26
CA VAL A 138 -4.95 10.86 2.10
C VAL A 138 -6.42 11.26 2.18
N VAL A 139 -6.80 12.07 3.17
CA VAL A 139 -8.19 12.56 3.32
C VAL A 139 -8.63 13.32 2.07
N ARG A 140 -7.82 14.28 1.60
CA ARG A 140 -8.11 15.07 0.40
C ARG A 140 -8.26 14.19 -0.84
N ALA A 141 -7.41 13.18 -1.02
CA ALA A 141 -7.51 12.25 -2.15
C ALA A 141 -8.83 11.46 -2.10
N LEU A 142 -9.21 10.94 -0.93
CA LEU A 142 -10.46 10.22 -0.74
C LEU A 142 -11.70 11.10 -0.97
N GLU A 143 -11.66 12.36 -0.52
CA GLU A 143 -12.73 13.35 -0.75
C GLU A 143 -12.92 13.67 -2.23
N GLN A 144 -11.84 13.78 -2.99
CA GLN A 144 -11.93 13.97 -4.44
C GLN A 144 -12.52 12.73 -5.12
N LEU A 145 -12.04 11.54 -4.76
CA LEU A 145 -12.48 10.30 -5.37
C LEU A 145 -13.94 9.96 -5.08
N GLN A 146 -14.46 10.22 -3.86
CA GLN A 146 -15.86 9.95 -3.56
C GLN A 146 -16.84 10.73 -4.47
N HIS A 147 -16.41 11.88 -5.00
CA HIS A 147 -17.23 12.73 -5.86
C HIS A 147 -16.94 12.52 -7.35
N ARG A 148 -15.66 12.32 -7.71
CA ARG A 148 -15.20 12.41 -9.11
C ARG A 148 -14.77 11.10 -9.73
N ASP A 149 -14.55 10.03 -8.96
CA ASP A 149 -14.10 8.76 -9.52
C ASP A 149 -15.16 8.19 -10.48
N PRO A 150 -14.80 7.70 -11.68
CA PRO A 150 -15.76 7.13 -12.62
C PRO A 150 -16.46 5.87 -12.09
N SER A 151 -15.76 5.06 -11.28
CA SER A 151 -16.28 3.84 -10.68
C SER A 151 -17.13 4.15 -9.43
N ARG A 152 -18.40 3.76 -9.49
CA ARG A 152 -19.31 3.83 -8.32
C ARG A 152 -18.74 3.09 -7.11
N TYR A 153 -18.04 1.99 -7.35
CA TYR A 153 -17.47 1.18 -6.27
C TYR A 153 -16.35 1.94 -5.53
N VAL A 154 -15.47 2.61 -6.27
CA VAL A 154 -14.42 3.45 -5.67
C VAL A 154 -15.06 4.61 -4.91
N ARG A 155 -16.07 5.27 -5.49
CA ARG A 155 -16.78 6.37 -4.80
C ARG A 155 -17.32 5.95 -3.43
N LEU A 156 -18.02 4.82 -3.38
CA LEU A 156 -18.59 4.27 -2.14
C LEU A 156 -17.50 3.85 -1.15
N ARG A 157 -16.42 3.22 -1.64
CA ARG A 157 -15.31 2.80 -0.77
C ARG A 157 -14.60 4.01 -0.17
N SER A 158 -14.32 5.06 -0.95
CA SER A 158 -13.70 6.29 -0.45
C SER A 158 -14.59 6.99 0.58
N ALA A 159 -15.90 7.09 0.34
CA ALA A 159 -16.84 7.64 1.32
C ALA A 159 -16.87 6.81 2.62
N ALA A 160 -16.78 5.48 2.52
CA ALA A 160 -16.71 4.60 3.69
C ALA A 160 -15.38 4.72 4.44
N ALA A 161 -14.26 4.87 3.72
CA ALA A 161 -12.95 5.13 4.29
C ALA A 161 -12.92 6.44 5.08
N LEU A 162 -13.48 7.53 4.54
CA LEU A 162 -13.57 8.82 5.23
C LEU A 162 -14.33 8.71 6.57
N ARG A 163 -15.38 7.89 6.65
CA ARG A 163 -16.09 7.63 7.92
C ARG A 163 -15.28 6.80 8.92
N GLN A 164 -14.30 6.03 8.44
CA GLN A 164 -13.44 5.19 9.29
C GLN A 164 -12.29 5.98 9.91
N ILE A 165 -11.80 7.01 9.22
CA ILE A 165 -10.65 7.85 9.63
C ILE A 165 -11.04 9.23 10.13
N GLY A 166 -12.23 9.73 9.77
CA GLY A 166 -12.75 11.00 10.26
C GLY A 166 -13.14 10.92 11.74
N PRO A 167 -13.21 12.06 12.44
CA PRO A 167 -13.71 12.07 13.81
C PRO A 167 -15.08 11.41 13.84
N ARG A 168 -15.27 10.43 14.73
CA ARG A 168 -16.57 9.81 14.96
C ARG A 168 -17.51 10.90 15.42
N GLU A 169 -18.32 11.45 14.52
CA GLU A 169 -19.40 12.34 14.91
C GLU A 169 -20.25 11.57 15.92
N VAL A 170 -20.22 12.05 17.16
CA VAL A 170 -21.01 11.55 18.27
C VAL A 170 -22.47 11.72 17.87
N GLN A 171 -23.14 10.62 17.54
CA GLN A 171 -24.60 10.56 17.48
C GLN A 171 -25.17 10.56 18.90
#